data_AF-A0A8H3CSI5-F1
#
_entry.id   AF-A0A8H3CSI5-F1
#
_cell.length_a   1.000
_cell.length_b   1.000
_cell.length_c   1.000
_cell.angle_alpha   90.00
_cell.angle_beta   90.00
_cell.angle_gamma   90.00
#
_symmetry.space_group_name_H-M   'P 1'
#
loop_
_entity.id
_entity.type
_entity.pdbx_description
1 polymer ?
#
loop_
_entity_poly.entity_id
_entity_poly.type
_entity_poly.pdbx_seq_one_letter_code
_entity_poly.pdbx_strand_id
1 'polypeptide(L)'
;MATVSYPYPLIPTPPGDWKKSLHEMHAIRMAALHNIIIRSFNAIIYHAPNITGKDVPSFMKFCRVMADIVHEHHQTEEEVMFPYFEEKLGKGAMDANVSQHHDFMPQFEEWDEHCKKILAKKETYEPTKFVAMLRKSTDVLSAHLVDEIPTIESSIIKKHFTDDELRELETRIAKKIQECISVWIMPILFVSGDLSYNSWFPDEIPTPVIFFARHIAMRIGGDMWKWGQSDRYCQLKDEFKPMYVAESS
;
A
#
# COMPACT_ATOMS: atom_id res chain seq x y z
N MET A 1 20.06 -20.45 8.20
CA MET A 1 18.65 -20.05 8.38
C MET A 1 18.61 -18.55 8.23
N ALA A 2 18.04 -18.03 7.14
CA ALA A 2 17.82 -16.58 7.03
C ALA A 2 16.78 -16.21 8.10
N THR A 3 17.22 -15.42 9.08
CA THR A 3 16.40 -14.91 10.16
C THR A 3 15.30 -14.01 9.59
N VAL A 4 14.06 -14.27 9.97
CA VAL A 4 12.88 -13.51 9.54
C VAL A 4 12.96 -12.11 10.16
N SER A 5 13.22 -11.05 9.37
CA SER A 5 13.09 -9.67 9.85
C SER A 5 11.68 -9.16 9.55
N TYR A 6 10.84 -9.22 10.57
CA TYR A 6 9.53 -8.59 10.64
C TYR A 6 9.49 -7.79 11.95
N PRO A 7 8.88 -6.60 11.99
CA PRO A 7 8.20 -5.90 10.90
C PRO A 7 9.14 -5.17 9.93
N TYR A 8 8.67 -4.97 8.69
CA TYR A 8 9.20 -3.91 7.83
C TYR A 8 8.93 -2.55 8.49
N PRO A 9 9.93 -1.65 8.53
CA PRO A 9 9.80 -0.36 9.19
C PRO A 9 8.79 0.53 8.45
N LEU A 10 8.06 1.32 9.23
CA LEU A 10 7.16 2.33 8.67
C LEU A 10 7.95 3.56 8.22
N ILE A 11 7.46 4.22 7.18
CA ILE A 11 8.01 5.46 6.65
C ILE A 11 7.53 6.62 7.52
N PRO A 12 8.42 7.42 8.13
CA PRO A 12 8.02 8.60 8.88
C PRO A 12 7.21 9.57 8.04
N THR A 13 6.19 10.18 8.62
CA THR A 13 5.39 11.22 7.95
C THR A 13 6.29 12.37 7.49
N PRO A 14 6.37 12.68 6.18
CA PRO A 14 7.11 13.82 5.68
C PRO A 14 6.63 15.15 6.31
N PRO A 15 7.50 16.16 6.43
CA PRO A 15 7.14 17.43 7.04
C PRO A 15 6.14 18.22 6.19
N GLY A 16 5.21 18.92 6.84
CA GLY A 16 4.25 19.81 6.18
C GLY A 16 2.82 19.66 6.71
N ASP A 17 1.89 20.33 6.04
CA ASP A 17 0.45 20.26 6.30
C ASP A 17 -0.30 20.01 4.99
N TRP A 18 -0.62 18.73 4.75
CA TRP A 18 -1.32 18.27 3.56
C TRP A 18 -2.69 18.94 3.35
N LYS A 19 -3.31 19.50 4.41
CA LYS A 19 -4.59 20.21 4.32
C LYS A 19 -4.44 21.63 3.78
N LYS A 20 -3.23 22.19 3.80
CA LYS A 20 -2.96 23.58 3.44
C LYS A 20 -2.09 23.73 2.19
N SER A 21 -1.35 22.71 1.78
CA SER A 21 -0.44 22.80 0.65
C SER A 21 -0.44 21.54 -0.20
N LEU A 22 -0.81 21.69 -1.48
CA LEU A 22 -0.69 20.60 -2.47
C LEU A 22 0.76 20.16 -2.62
N HIS A 23 1.71 21.10 -2.55
CA HIS A 23 3.12 20.76 -2.65
C HIS A 23 3.64 19.88 -1.51
N GLU A 24 3.07 20.02 -0.31
CA GLU A 24 3.43 19.18 0.86
C GLU A 24 2.62 17.88 0.87
N MET A 25 1.42 17.89 0.30
CA MET A 25 0.51 16.76 0.28
C MET A 25 1.07 15.53 -0.46
N HIS A 26 1.79 15.69 -1.57
CA HIS A 26 2.24 14.54 -2.38
C HIS A 26 3.13 13.55 -1.62
N ALA A 27 4.21 14.03 -0.98
CA ALA A 27 5.09 13.16 -0.20
C ALA A 27 4.36 12.56 1.02
N ILE A 28 3.53 13.36 1.70
CA ILE A 28 2.74 12.90 2.85
C ILE A 28 1.77 11.79 2.45
N ARG A 29 1.05 11.97 1.35
CA ARG A 29 0.14 10.96 0.80
C ARG A 29 0.89 9.69 0.42
N MET A 30 2.01 9.82 -0.28
CA MET A 30 2.77 8.66 -0.74
C MET A 30 3.27 7.83 0.43
N ALA A 31 3.87 8.48 1.44
CA ALA A 31 4.26 7.80 2.67
C ALA A 31 3.07 7.12 3.38
N ALA A 32 1.89 7.73 3.38
CA ALA A 32 0.69 7.11 3.96
C ALA A 32 0.22 5.86 3.17
N LEU A 33 0.16 5.92 1.84
CA LEU A 33 -0.19 4.78 0.98
C LEU A 33 0.84 3.65 1.09
N HIS A 34 2.12 3.99 1.09
CA HIS A 34 3.22 3.04 1.28
C HIS A 34 3.13 2.36 2.65
N ASN A 35 2.76 3.09 3.70
CA ASN A 35 2.56 2.49 5.01
C ASN A 35 1.34 1.57 5.08
N ILE A 36 0.30 1.77 4.26
CA ILE A 36 -0.81 0.81 4.10
C ILE A 36 -0.30 -0.51 3.48
N ILE A 37 0.55 -0.41 2.44
CA ILE A 37 1.19 -1.55 1.79
C ILE A 37 2.10 -2.30 2.78
N ILE A 38 3.00 -1.59 3.46
CA ILE A 38 3.93 -2.12 4.47
C ILE A 38 3.16 -2.83 5.59
N ARG A 39 2.15 -2.18 6.18
CA ARG A 39 1.34 -2.76 7.26
C ARG A 39 0.62 -4.01 6.82
N SER A 40 0.15 -4.06 5.58
CA SER A 40 -0.54 -5.22 5.03
C SER A 40 0.41 -6.41 4.85
N PHE A 41 1.61 -6.21 4.30
CA PHE A 41 2.62 -7.29 4.24
C PHE A 41 3.08 -7.73 5.61
N ASN A 42 3.24 -6.77 6.51
CA ASN A 42 3.50 -7.03 7.91
C ASN A 42 2.40 -7.92 8.53
N ALA A 43 1.13 -7.65 8.26
CA ALA A 43 0.02 -8.48 8.71
C ALA A 43 0.05 -9.88 8.09
N ILE A 44 0.31 -9.98 6.78
CA ILE A 44 0.40 -11.25 6.04
C ILE A 44 1.48 -12.13 6.63
N ILE A 45 2.68 -11.60 6.86
CA ILE A 45 3.82 -12.34 7.42
C ILE A 45 3.54 -12.77 8.86
N TYR A 46 2.90 -11.92 9.68
CA TYR A 46 2.52 -12.24 11.05
C TYR A 46 1.49 -13.37 11.13
N HIS A 47 0.46 -13.31 10.28
CA HIS A 47 -0.63 -14.28 10.30
C HIS A 47 -0.29 -15.60 9.61
N ALA A 48 0.55 -15.59 8.57
CA ALA A 48 0.79 -16.74 7.71
C ALA A 48 1.10 -18.06 8.45
N PRO A 49 1.97 -18.11 9.48
CA PRO A 49 2.27 -19.34 10.21
C PRO A 49 1.09 -19.92 11.01
N ASN A 50 0.10 -19.08 11.33
CA ASN A 50 -1.00 -19.39 12.24
C ASN A 50 -2.33 -19.64 11.51
N ILE A 51 -2.34 -19.61 10.17
CA ILE A 51 -3.56 -19.84 9.38
C ILE A 51 -3.96 -21.31 9.45
N THR A 52 -5.21 -21.56 9.83
CA THR A 52 -5.80 -22.90 9.82
C THR A 52 -6.53 -23.17 8.51
N GLY A 53 -6.80 -24.43 8.18
CA GLY A 53 -7.43 -24.80 6.90
C GLY A 53 -8.77 -24.09 6.61
N LYS A 54 -9.57 -23.77 7.65
CA LYS A 54 -10.82 -23.01 7.52
C LYS A 54 -10.61 -21.53 7.18
N ASP A 55 -9.44 -20.98 7.53
CA ASP A 55 -9.09 -19.57 7.38
C ASP A 55 -8.35 -19.29 6.07
N VAL A 56 -7.77 -20.31 5.43
CA VAL A 56 -7.04 -20.18 4.15
C VAL A 56 -7.83 -19.38 3.10
N PRO A 57 -9.13 -19.64 2.83
CA PRO A 57 -9.84 -18.91 1.78
C PRO A 57 -9.97 -17.41 2.06
N SER A 58 -10.23 -17.00 3.31
CA SER A 58 -10.35 -15.58 3.65
C SER A 58 -8.99 -14.90 3.69
N PHE A 59 -7.95 -15.60 4.13
CA PHE A 59 -6.58 -15.10 4.14
C PHE A 59 -6.04 -14.90 2.72
N MET A 60 -6.25 -15.85 1.81
CA MET A 60 -5.86 -15.70 0.40
C MET A 60 -6.61 -14.56 -0.29
N LYS A 61 -7.90 -14.33 0.03
CA LYS A 61 -8.64 -13.17 -0.49
C LYS A 61 -8.02 -11.84 -0.03
N PHE A 62 -7.60 -11.74 1.23
CA PHE A 62 -6.88 -10.56 1.71
C PHE A 62 -5.54 -10.36 0.99
N CYS A 63 -4.77 -11.43 0.80
CA CYS A 63 -3.51 -11.39 0.05
C CYS A 63 -3.72 -10.94 -1.40
N ARG A 64 -4.79 -11.43 -2.03
CA ARG A 64 -5.21 -11.05 -3.39
C ARG A 64 -5.57 -9.57 -3.50
N VAL A 65 -6.32 -9.03 -2.54
CA VAL A 65 -6.59 -7.58 -2.49
C VAL A 65 -5.30 -6.79 -2.40
N MET A 66 -4.32 -7.25 -1.59
CA MET A 66 -3.01 -6.58 -1.53
C MET A 66 -2.24 -6.66 -2.84
N ALA A 67 -2.32 -7.78 -3.56
CA ALA A 67 -1.72 -7.88 -4.88
C ALA A 67 -2.37 -6.89 -5.85
N ASP A 68 -3.70 -6.80 -5.87
CA ASP A 68 -4.42 -5.84 -6.71
C ASP A 68 -3.99 -4.40 -6.38
N ILE A 69 -3.90 -4.03 -5.10
CA ILE A 69 -3.43 -2.69 -4.66
C ILE A 69 -2.01 -2.38 -5.13
N VAL A 70 -1.08 -3.33 -5.02
CA VAL A 70 0.31 -3.11 -5.47
C VAL A 70 0.38 -2.92 -6.99
N HIS A 71 -0.38 -3.69 -7.77
CA HIS A 71 -0.43 -3.49 -9.22
C HIS A 71 -1.03 -2.12 -9.57
N GLU A 72 -2.17 -1.77 -8.98
CA GLU A 72 -2.90 -0.54 -9.29
C GLU A 72 -2.13 0.72 -8.86
N HIS A 73 -1.43 0.67 -7.73
CA HIS A 73 -0.55 1.73 -7.23
C HIS A 73 0.57 2.05 -8.22
N HIS A 74 1.43 1.07 -8.51
CA HIS A 74 2.57 1.28 -9.40
C HIS A 74 2.15 1.51 -10.87
N GLN A 75 1.04 0.92 -11.32
CA GLN A 75 0.47 1.24 -12.63
C GLN A 75 0.03 2.71 -12.71
N THR A 76 -0.55 3.26 -11.65
CA THR A 76 -0.94 4.68 -11.61
C THR A 76 0.28 5.59 -11.64
N GLU A 77 1.36 5.19 -10.96
CA GLU A 77 2.63 5.92 -11.02
C GLU A 77 3.21 5.95 -12.42
N GLU A 78 3.40 4.79 -13.05
CA GLU A 78 4.05 4.70 -14.36
C GLU A 78 3.21 5.25 -15.52
N GLU A 79 1.88 5.16 -15.45
CA GLU A 79 1.01 5.66 -16.53
C GLU A 79 0.63 7.14 -16.37
N VAL A 80 0.72 7.70 -15.16
CA VAL A 80 0.22 9.05 -14.86
C VAL A 80 1.24 9.90 -14.11
N MET A 81 1.64 9.48 -12.90
CA MET A 81 2.41 10.34 -12.00
C MET A 81 3.84 10.61 -12.48
N PHE A 82 4.57 9.55 -12.83
CA PHE A 82 5.96 9.66 -13.29
C PHE A 82 6.06 10.39 -14.62
N PRO A 83 5.27 10.08 -15.67
CA PRO A 83 5.32 10.85 -16.91
C PRO A 83 5.06 12.35 -16.68
N TYR A 84 4.09 12.69 -15.83
CA TYR A 84 3.80 14.08 -15.51
C TYR A 84 4.94 14.78 -14.77
N PHE A 85 5.64 14.06 -13.88
CA PHE A 85 6.82 14.60 -13.23
C PHE A 85 8.01 14.77 -14.17
N GLU A 86 8.24 13.84 -15.09
CA GLU A 86 9.32 13.97 -16.07
C GLU A 86 9.13 15.15 -17.02
N GLU A 87 7.89 15.55 -17.33
CA GLU A 87 7.61 16.78 -18.09
C GLU A 87 8.18 18.04 -17.43
N LYS A 88 8.30 18.05 -16.09
CA LYS A 88 8.75 19.22 -15.31
C LYS A 88 10.17 19.09 -14.77
N LEU A 89 10.56 17.88 -14.38
CA LEU A 89 11.86 17.57 -13.77
C LEU A 89 12.92 17.16 -14.80
N GLY A 90 12.48 16.81 -16.02
CA GLY A 90 13.33 16.29 -17.08
C GLY A 90 13.20 14.78 -17.24
N LYS A 91 13.44 14.32 -18.46
CA LYS A 91 13.40 12.91 -18.82
C LYS A 91 14.38 12.09 -17.97
N GLY A 92 13.92 10.95 -17.46
CA GLY A 92 14.69 10.04 -16.62
C GLY A 92 14.76 10.45 -15.14
N ALA A 93 14.03 11.49 -14.73
CA ALA A 93 13.93 11.88 -13.33
C ALA A 93 13.28 10.78 -12.46
N MET A 94 12.49 9.88 -13.06
CA MET A 94 11.79 8.79 -12.38
C MET A 94 12.34 7.39 -12.72
N ASP A 95 13.39 7.30 -13.55
CA ASP A 95 13.94 6.01 -14.02
C ASP A 95 14.38 5.08 -12.87
N ALA A 96 14.86 5.65 -11.76
CA ALA A 96 15.25 4.86 -10.59
C ALA A 96 14.04 4.15 -9.94
N ASN A 97 12.91 4.86 -9.78
CA ASN A 97 11.68 4.27 -9.26
C ASN A 97 11.16 3.17 -10.20
N VAL A 98 11.10 3.46 -11.50
CA VAL A 98 10.68 2.49 -12.53
C VAL A 98 11.58 1.26 -12.57
N SER A 99 12.91 1.44 -12.44
CA SER A 99 13.83 0.30 -12.39
C SER A 99 13.57 -0.57 -11.17
N GLN A 100 13.32 0.04 -10.00
CA GLN A 100 12.98 -0.71 -8.79
C GLN A 100 11.66 -1.48 -8.93
N HIS A 101 10.65 -0.92 -9.62
CA HIS A 101 9.41 -1.65 -9.95
C HIS A 101 9.72 -2.94 -10.72
N HIS A 102 10.51 -2.82 -11.79
CA HIS A 102 10.91 -3.98 -12.60
C HIS A 102 11.71 -5.03 -11.81
N ASP A 103 12.43 -4.63 -10.76
CA ASP A 103 13.23 -5.54 -9.95
C ASP A 103 12.37 -6.43 -9.03
N PHE A 104 11.24 -5.93 -8.49
CA PHE A 104 10.40 -6.71 -7.56
C PHE A 104 9.14 -7.31 -8.18
N MET A 105 8.60 -6.69 -9.24
CA MET A 105 7.31 -7.09 -9.81
C MET A 105 7.27 -8.54 -10.32
N PRO A 106 8.28 -9.09 -11.02
CA PRO A 106 8.22 -10.47 -11.50
C PRO A 106 8.04 -11.51 -10.39
N GLN A 107 8.78 -11.37 -9.27
CA GLN A 107 8.67 -12.27 -8.13
C GLN A 107 7.38 -12.02 -7.34
N PHE A 108 6.86 -10.79 -7.36
CA PHE A 108 5.56 -10.47 -6.79
C PHE A 108 4.42 -11.14 -7.57
N GLU A 109 4.48 -11.15 -8.90
CA GLU A 109 3.52 -11.86 -9.76
C GLU A 109 3.54 -13.38 -9.54
N GLU A 110 4.72 -13.98 -9.31
CA GLU A 110 4.82 -15.39 -8.92
C GLU A 110 4.09 -15.70 -7.61
N TRP A 111 4.23 -14.83 -6.60
CA TRP A 111 3.53 -14.97 -5.32
C TRP A 111 2.02 -14.76 -5.48
N ASP A 112 1.61 -13.78 -6.30
CA ASP A 112 0.22 -13.51 -6.59
C ASP A 112 -0.47 -14.69 -7.29
N GLU A 113 0.20 -15.30 -8.28
CA GLU A 113 -0.27 -16.50 -8.96
C GLU A 113 -0.34 -17.71 -8.00
N HIS A 114 0.60 -17.83 -7.07
CA HIS A 114 0.51 -18.84 -6.02
C HIS A 114 -0.73 -18.64 -5.12
N CYS A 115 -1.05 -17.39 -4.75
CA CYS A 115 -2.29 -17.07 -4.03
C CYS A 115 -3.54 -17.50 -4.80
N LYS A 116 -3.60 -17.23 -6.12
CA LYS A 116 -4.71 -17.67 -7.00
C LYS A 116 -4.86 -19.19 -6.99
N LYS A 117 -3.76 -19.93 -7.11
CA LYS A 117 -3.76 -21.40 -7.14
C LYS A 117 -4.20 -22.00 -5.81
N ILE A 118 -3.78 -21.44 -4.67
CA ILE A 118 -4.24 -21.86 -3.34
C ILE A 118 -5.75 -21.60 -3.21
N LEU A 119 -6.22 -20.41 -3.58
CA LEU A 119 -7.63 -20.05 -3.48
C LEU A 119 -8.52 -20.95 -4.37
N ALA A 120 -8.01 -21.32 -5.55
CA ALA A 120 -8.66 -22.26 -6.48
C ALA A 120 -8.50 -23.74 -6.07
N LYS A 121 -7.88 -24.04 -4.92
CA LYS A 121 -7.58 -25.40 -4.42
C LYS A 121 -6.73 -26.24 -5.37
N LYS A 122 -5.91 -25.60 -6.20
CA LYS A 122 -4.93 -26.24 -7.09
C LYS A 122 -3.58 -26.46 -6.42
N GLU A 123 -3.29 -25.71 -5.35
CA GLU A 123 -2.12 -25.91 -4.49
C GLU A 123 -2.53 -25.90 -3.01
N THR A 124 -1.81 -26.65 -2.19
CA THR A 124 -1.97 -26.63 -0.73
C THR A 124 -1.25 -25.41 -0.15
N TYR A 125 -1.87 -24.75 0.83
CA TYR A 125 -1.25 -23.67 1.57
C TYR A 125 -0.15 -24.21 2.49
N GLU A 126 1.09 -23.85 2.19
CA GLU A 126 2.28 -24.19 2.98
C GLU A 126 2.92 -22.90 3.50
N PRO A 127 2.75 -22.55 4.79
CA PRO A 127 3.14 -21.24 5.34
C PRO A 127 4.58 -20.84 5.04
N THR A 128 5.53 -21.76 5.21
CA THR A 128 6.96 -21.51 4.99
C THR A 128 7.26 -21.19 3.53
N LYS A 129 6.68 -21.96 2.59
CA LYS A 129 6.82 -21.72 1.14
C LYS A 129 6.19 -20.38 0.77
N PHE A 130 4.98 -20.12 1.27
CA PHE A 130 4.21 -18.92 0.99
C PHE A 130 4.96 -17.65 1.40
N VAL A 131 5.46 -17.59 2.64
CA VAL A 131 6.24 -16.45 3.13
C VAL A 131 7.57 -16.32 2.38
N ALA A 132 8.26 -17.43 2.10
CA ALA A 132 9.52 -17.40 1.35
C ALA A 132 9.33 -16.84 -0.07
N MET A 133 8.20 -17.15 -0.74
CA MET A 133 7.87 -16.57 -2.04
C MET A 133 7.61 -15.07 -1.95
N LEU A 134 6.81 -14.63 -0.97
CA LEU A 134 6.53 -13.20 -0.76
C LEU A 134 7.80 -12.38 -0.49
N ARG A 135 8.75 -12.94 0.24
CA ARG A 135 10.00 -12.25 0.62
C ARG A 135 10.94 -11.97 -0.56
N LYS A 136 10.86 -12.77 -1.63
CA LYS A 136 11.66 -12.53 -2.84
C LYS A 136 11.41 -11.16 -3.48
N SER A 137 10.20 -10.61 -3.31
CA SER A 137 9.84 -9.28 -3.82
C SER A 137 9.74 -8.24 -2.72
N THR A 138 9.16 -8.58 -1.55
CA THR A 138 8.85 -7.58 -0.52
C THR A 138 10.07 -6.93 0.14
N ASP A 139 11.23 -7.60 0.18
CA ASP A 139 12.46 -6.96 0.70
C ASP A 139 12.94 -5.83 -0.23
N VAL A 140 12.80 -6.01 -1.55
CA VAL A 140 13.13 -4.98 -2.57
C VAL A 140 12.07 -3.90 -2.61
N LEU A 141 10.79 -4.28 -2.61
CA LEU A 141 9.67 -3.36 -2.55
C LEU A 141 9.74 -2.45 -1.31
N SER A 142 10.07 -2.99 -0.13
CA SER A 142 10.17 -2.18 1.08
C SER A 142 11.26 -1.09 0.98
N ALA A 143 12.35 -1.35 0.25
CA ALA A 143 13.37 -0.33 0.01
C ALA A 143 12.88 0.73 -0.98
N HIS A 144 12.27 0.29 -2.09
CA HIS A 144 11.66 1.17 -3.08
C HIS A 144 10.66 2.16 -2.47
N LEU A 145 9.76 1.67 -1.62
CA LEU A 145 8.75 2.51 -0.96
C LEU A 145 9.38 3.64 -0.14
N VAL A 146 10.59 3.46 0.39
CA VAL A 146 11.34 4.50 1.11
C VAL A 146 12.07 5.42 0.15
N ASP A 147 12.74 4.85 -0.86
CA ASP A 147 13.57 5.55 -1.83
C ASP A 147 12.77 6.51 -2.73
N GLU A 148 11.50 6.22 -2.98
CA GLU A 148 10.64 7.07 -3.81
C GLU A 148 10.30 8.41 -3.11
N ILE A 149 10.07 8.40 -1.80
CA ILE A 149 9.62 9.59 -1.04
C ILE A 149 10.47 10.85 -1.28
N PRO A 150 11.82 10.81 -1.23
CA PRO A 150 12.63 12.00 -1.51
C PRO A 150 12.55 12.48 -2.96
N THR A 151 12.11 11.66 -3.92
CA THR A 151 11.96 12.08 -5.32
C THR A 151 10.77 13.03 -5.54
N ILE A 152 9.84 13.06 -4.58
CA ILE A 152 8.59 13.83 -4.62
C ILE A 152 8.43 14.76 -3.41
N GLU A 153 9.53 15.08 -2.72
CA GLU A 153 9.48 15.90 -1.51
C GLU A 153 9.05 17.34 -1.80
N SER A 154 8.49 18.00 -0.78
CA SER A 154 7.91 19.34 -0.94
C SER A 154 8.89 20.38 -1.49
N SER A 155 10.20 20.23 -1.25
CA SER A 155 11.22 21.15 -1.77
C SER A 155 11.31 21.08 -3.31
N ILE A 156 11.21 19.89 -3.88
CA ILE A 156 11.19 19.63 -5.32
C ILE A 156 9.87 20.13 -5.89
N ILE A 157 8.75 19.72 -5.27
CA ILE A 157 7.41 20.05 -5.78
C ILE A 157 7.17 21.57 -5.77
N LYS A 158 7.58 22.29 -4.72
CA LYS A 158 7.48 23.76 -4.64
C LYS A 158 8.30 24.49 -5.70
N LYS A 159 9.42 23.89 -6.12
CA LYS A 159 10.33 24.51 -7.09
C LYS A 159 9.88 24.32 -8.54
N HIS A 160 9.19 23.21 -8.83
CA HIS A 160 8.95 22.78 -10.21
C HIS A 160 7.47 22.78 -10.65
N PHE A 161 6.54 22.93 -9.71
CA PHE A 161 5.11 22.88 -10.00
C PHE A 161 4.39 24.10 -9.44
N THR A 162 3.33 24.51 -10.10
CA THR A 162 2.32 25.46 -9.61
C THR A 162 1.13 24.71 -9.01
N ASP A 163 0.32 25.39 -8.19
CA ASP A 163 -0.91 24.79 -7.64
C ASP A 163 -1.87 24.28 -8.74
N ASP A 164 -2.00 25.00 -9.86
CA ASP A 164 -2.88 24.60 -10.96
C ASP A 164 -2.39 23.31 -11.63
N GLU A 165 -1.08 23.17 -11.83
CA GLU A 165 -0.47 21.95 -12.37
C GLU A 165 -0.63 20.77 -11.40
N LEU A 166 -0.56 21.00 -10.09
CA LEU A 166 -0.82 19.95 -9.11
C LEU A 166 -2.30 19.55 -9.10
N ARG A 167 -3.24 20.50 -9.20
CA ARG A 167 -4.68 20.18 -9.33
C ARG A 167 -4.98 19.37 -10.58
N GLU A 168 -4.30 19.68 -11.69
CA GLU A 168 -4.40 18.90 -12.91
C GLU A 168 -3.90 17.46 -12.69
N LEU A 169 -2.72 17.30 -12.09
CA LEU A 169 -2.17 15.99 -11.75
C LEU A 169 -3.15 15.18 -10.88
N GLU A 170 -3.70 15.80 -9.83
CA GLU A 170 -4.67 15.18 -8.94
C GLU A 170 -5.93 14.73 -9.67
N THR A 171 -6.40 15.51 -10.64
CA THR A 171 -7.54 15.12 -11.48
C THR A 171 -7.22 13.91 -12.35
N ARG A 172 -6.01 13.85 -12.91
CA ARG A 172 -5.56 12.70 -13.72
C ARG A 172 -5.41 11.43 -12.88
N ILE A 173 -4.81 11.55 -11.69
CA ILE A 173 -4.68 10.44 -10.73
C ILE A 173 -6.06 9.95 -10.30
N ALA A 174 -6.97 10.84 -9.89
CA ALA A 174 -8.32 10.47 -9.47
C ALA A 174 -9.09 9.74 -10.59
N LYS A 175 -8.94 10.18 -11.84
CA LYS A 175 -9.53 9.50 -13.00
C LYS A 175 -8.96 8.09 -13.18
N LYS A 176 -7.64 7.93 -13.13
CA LYS A 176 -6.99 6.62 -13.26
C LYS A 176 -7.42 5.67 -12.14
N ILE A 177 -7.46 6.14 -10.90
CA ILE A 177 -7.97 5.41 -9.74
C ILE A 177 -9.42 4.94 -9.98
N GLN A 178 -10.29 5.80 -10.51
CA GLN A 178 -11.67 5.40 -10.83
C GLN A 178 -11.77 4.33 -11.91
N GLU A 179 -10.80 4.27 -12.83
CA GLU A 179 -10.77 3.27 -13.91
C GLU A 179 -10.22 1.91 -13.45
N CYS A 180 -9.25 1.89 -12.53
CA CYS A 180 -8.60 0.64 -12.09
C CYS A 180 -9.12 0.11 -10.75
N ILE A 181 -9.39 0.98 -9.77
CA ILE A 181 -9.69 0.55 -8.39
C ILE A 181 -11.18 0.30 -8.19
N SER A 182 -11.50 -0.93 -7.83
CA SER A 182 -12.86 -1.30 -7.42
C SER A 182 -13.22 -0.73 -6.04
N VAL A 183 -14.40 -0.13 -5.90
CA VAL A 183 -14.91 0.31 -4.59
C VAL A 183 -14.98 -0.85 -3.56
N TRP A 184 -15.02 -2.10 -4.02
CA TRP A 184 -15.04 -3.28 -3.17
C TRP A 184 -13.72 -3.56 -2.43
N ILE A 185 -12.58 -3.07 -2.95
CA ILE A 185 -11.27 -3.25 -2.32
C ILE A 185 -10.92 -2.11 -1.36
N MET A 186 -11.65 -0.99 -1.41
CA MET A 186 -11.48 0.17 -0.54
C MET A 186 -11.38 -0.12 0.96
N PRO A 187 -12.00 -1.17 1.54
CA PRO A 187 -11.81 -1.47 2.95
C PRO A 187 -10.36 -1.74 3.38
N ILE A 188 -9.46 -2.08 2.44
CA ILE A 188 -8.03 -2.23 2.72
C ILE A 188 -7.42 -0.93 3.28
N LEU A 189 -7.87 0.24 2.79
CA LEU A 189 -7.41 1.54 3.31
C LEU A 189 -7.69 1.69 4.80
N PHE A 190 -8.79 1.11 5.29
CA PHE A 190 -9.15 1.16 6.71
C PHE A 190 -8.38 0.15 7.53
N VAL A 191 -8.43 -1.12 7.13
CA VAL A 191 -7.87 -2.21 7.96
C VAL A 191 -6.35 -2.28 7.91
N SER A 192 -5.72 -1.49 7.06
CA SER A 192 -4.27 -1.41 6.96
C SER A 192 -3.72 0.01 7.15
N GLY A 193 -4.58 1.03 7.20
CA GLY A 193 -4.20 2.41 7.52
C GLY A 193 -4.08 2.66 9.03
N ASP A 194 -3.33 3.68 9.43
CA ASP A 194 -3.20 4.11 10.82
C ASP A 194 -3.14 5.64 10.90
N LEU A 195 -4.28 6.26 11.22
CA LEU A 195 -4.39 7.73 11.29
C LEU A 195 -3.64 8.34 12.46
N SER A 196 -3.22 7.52 13.45
CA SER A 196 -2.39 8.00 14.56
C SER A 196 -0.91 8.13 14.18
N TYR A 197 -0.47 7.39 13.15
CA TYR A 197 0.89 7.43 12.65
C TYR A 197 1.02 8.35 11.42
N ASN A 198 0.21 8.13 10.38
CA ASN A 198 0.07 9.04 9.24
C ASN A 198 -1.36 9.58 9.21
N SER A 199 -1.52 10.87 9.50
CA SER A 199 -2.85 11.49 9.61
C SER A 199 -3.53 11.78 8.27
N TRP A 200 -2.88 11.48 7.14
CA TRP A 200 -3.47 11.67 5.82
C TRP A 200 -4.57 10.65 5.57
N PHE A 201 -5.70 11.16 5.10
CA PHE A 201 -6.81 10.39 4.58
C PHE A 201 -7.32 11.12 3.34
N PRO A 202 -7.68 10.42 2.25
CA PRO A 202 -8.15 11.07 1.03
C PRO A 202 -9.51 11.77 1.26
N ASP A 203 -9.49 13.10 1.29
CA ASP A 203 -10.68 13.94 1.46
C ASP A 203 -11.60 13.87 0.23
N GLU A 204 -11.07 13.42 -0.91
CA GLU A 204 -11.76 13.29 -2.18
C GLU A 204 -12.75 12.11 -2.19
N ILE A 205 -12.62 11.15 -1.27
CA ILE A 205 -13.56 10.03 -1.19
C ILE A 205 -14.90 10.52 -0.62
N PRO A 206 -16.00 10.47 -1.39
CA PRO A 206 -17.28 10.96 -0.90
C PRO A 206 -17.77 10.17 0.33
N THR A 207 -18.38 10.85 1.30
CA THR A 207 -18.93 10.22 2.52
C THR A 207 -19.82 8.99 2.25
N PRO A 208 -20.70 8.97 1.22
CA PRO A 208 -21.46 7.77 0.88
C PRO A 208 -20.59 6.57 0.47
N VAL A 209 -19.46 6.81 -0.19
CA VAL A 209 -18.50 5.78 -0.58
C VAL A 209 -17.78 5.23 0.66
N ILE A 210 -17.36 6.10 1.58
CA ILE A 210 -16.79 5.69 2.88
C ILE A 210 -17.80 4.83 3.66
N PHE A 211 -19.07 5.25 3.71
CA PHE A 211 -20.13 4.49 4.36
C PHE A 211 -20.32 3.11 3.71
N PHE A 212 -20.40 3.05 2.38
CA PHE A 212 -20.50 1.80 1.64
C PHE A 212 -19.33 0.88 1.97
N ALA A 213 -18.10 1.37 1.91
CA ALA A 213 -16.91 0.57 2.16
C ALA A 213 -16.92 0.01 3.60
N ARG A 214 -17.16 0.87 4.61
CA ARG A 214 -17.16 0.49 6.04
C ARG A 214 -18.28 -0.45 6.46
N HIS A 215 -19.46 -0.32 5.87
CA HIS A 215 -20.67 -1.00 6.38
C HIS A 215 -21.19 -2.09 5.44
N ILE A 216 -20.95 -1.98 4.14
CA ILE A 216 -21.46 -2.91 3.12
C ILE A 216 -20.33 -3.78 2.61
N ALA A 217 -19.28 -3.20 2.01
CA ALA A 217 -18.17 -3.98 1.44
C ALA A 217 -17.43 -4.79 2.52
N MET A 218 -17.19 -4.20 3.70
CA MET A 218 -16.62 -4.94 4.83
C MET A 218 -17.49 -6.11 5.28
N ARG A 219 -18.81 -5.92 5.34
CA ARG A 219 -19.73 -6.98 5.77
C ARG A 219 -19.79 -8.13 4.76
N ILE A 220 -19.76 -7.81 3.46
CA ILE A 220 -19.80 -8.80 2.38
C ILE A 220 -18.46 -9.54 2.26
N GLY A 221 -17.34 -8.83 2.34
CA GLY A 221 -16.01 -9.45 2.36
C GLY A 221 -15.75 -10.28 3.62
N GLY A 222 -16.47 -9.98 4.71
CA GLY A 222 -16.50 -10.77 5.93
C GLY A 222 -15.12 -10.95 6.54
N ASP A 223 -14.76 -12.21 6.80
CA ASP A 223 -13.54 -12.60 7.52
C ASP A 223 -12.24 -12.15 6.85
N MET A 224 -12.21 -11.81 5.56
CA MET A 224 -10.95 -11.40 4.91
C MET A 224 -10.40 -10.11 5.50
N TRP A 225 -11.25 -9.23 6.03
CA TRP A 225 -10.82 -7.96 6.60
C TRP A 225 -10.24 -8.09 8.01
N LYS A 226 -10.39 -9.25 8.67
CA LYS A 226 -9.83 -9.46 10.01
C LYS A 226 -8.30 -9.51 10.02
N TRP A 227 -7.69 -9.79 8.86
CA TRP A 227 -6.25 -9.96 8.69
C TRP A 227 -5.46 -8.65 8.59
N GLY A 228 -6.12 -7.50 8.43
CA GLY A 228 -5.47 -6.20 8.52
C GLY A 228 -5.07 -5.85 9.97
N GLN A 229 -4.10 -4.94 10.15
CA GLN A 229 -3.61 -4.55 11.47
C GLN A 229 -4.49 -3.51 12.18
N SER A 230 -5.38 -2.85 11.45
CA SER A 230 -6.22 -1.77 11.95
C SER A 230 -7.70 -2.11 11.88
N ASP A 231 -8.52 -1.35 12.60
CA ASP A 231 -9.97 -1.45 12.53
C ASP A 231 -10.57 -0.64 11.35
N ARG A 232 -11.90 -0.64 11.24
CA ARG A 232 -12.60 0.09 10.16
C ARG A 232 -12.48 1.62 10.23
N TYR A 233 -11.85 2.16 11.27
CA TYR A 233 -11.62 3.58 11.52
C TYR A 233 -10.13 3.94 11.47
N CYS A 234 -9.31 3.08 10.85
CA CYS A 234 -7.86 3.26 10.73
C CYS A 234 -7.18 3.40 12.11
N GLN A 235 -7.67 2.68 13.11
CA GLN A 235 -7.01 2.60 14.42
C GLN A 235 -6.26 1.28 14.51
N LEU A 236 -4.96 1.34 14.80
CA LEU A 236 -4.13 0.16 14.99
C LEU A 236 -4.68 -0.69 16.15
N LYS A 237 -4.94 -1.98 15.90
CA LYS A 237 -5.44 -2.90 16.94
C LYS A 237 -4.36 -3.17 17.98
N ASP A 238 -4.78 -3.42 19.22
CA ASP A 238 -3.88 -3.53 20.37
C ASP A 238 -2.81 -4.61 20.22
N GLU A 239 -3.13 -5.73 19.57
CA GLU A 239 -2.19 -6.83 19.34
C GLU A 239 -1.02 -6.48 18.41
N PHE A 240 -1.15 -5.44 17.58
CA PHE A 240 -0.10 -5.00 16.66
C PHE A 240 0.70 -3.80 17.19
N LYS A 241 0.24 -3.12 18.25
CA LYS A 241 0.96 -1.98 18.84
C LYS A 241 2.41 -2.32 19.22
N PRO A 242 2.72 -3.46 19.88
CA PRO A 242 4.09 -3.78 20.27
C PRO A 242 5.08 -3.91 19.11
N MET A 243 4.61 -4.12 17.88
CA MET A 243 5.48 -4.24 16.70
C MET A 243 6.11 -2.90 16.28
N TYR A 244 5.48 -1.79 16.64
CA TYR A 244 5.89 -0.46 16.18
C TYR A 244 6.32 0.47 17.32
N VAL A 245 6.37 -0.04 18.55
CA VAL A 245 7.03 0.67 19.64
C VAL A 245 8.53 0.52 19.40
N ALA A 246 9.21 1.63 19.10
CA ALA A 246 10.66 1.65 19.07
C ALA A 246 11.18 1.01 20.37
N GLU A 247 12.10 0.06 20.29
CA GLU A 247 12.93 -0.26 21.44
C GLU A 247 13.67 1.03 21.81
N SER A 248 13.10 1.79 22.75
CA SER A 248 13.80 2.87 23.41
C SER A 248 14.91 2.23 24.25
N SER A 249 16.05 1.98 23.61
CA SER A 249 17.32 1.62 24.24
C SER A 249 18.36 2.66 23.89
#